data_AF-A0A835Y490-F1
#
_entry.id   AF-A0A835Y490-F1
#
_cell.length_a   1.000
_cell.length_b   1.000
_cell.length_c   1.000
_cell.angle_alpha   90.00
_cell.angle_beta   90.00
_cell.angle_gamma   90.00
#
_symmetry.space_group_name_H-M   'P 1'
#
loop_
_entity.id
_entity.type
_entity.pdbx_description
1 polymer ?
#
loop_
_entity_poly.entity_id
_entity_poly.type
_entity_poly.pdbx_seq_one_letter_code
_entity_poly.pdbx_strand_id
1 'polypeptide(L)'
;MPLQRRQLAIVVSALLWRHISGVTDYEERLIGWKGESYHAEGEPEPTAATTLHSLHSSNETQGQPWIQLISWKPRAAIYHNFLSDRECKHIIDLAHGQMQRSEVGGETAYINNIRTSYGTFLRRNYDPIIAAIEERVAIWSHFPVSHQEDMQVLRYGPTNKYGAHMDGQKRSATVLMYLVEPDEGGETTFVNSEWLHPEVGRAMDPQFSDCAKGHVAMKPKRGDALIFFDRMPDYVTDDIHTEHTGCPVLKGVKWNAVKWIHGEVFHPEEWEKSRKDWAKSLPDPGVCADYHAGCEGWAASGECEKNPNFMLSHRAGSAQGMCRKACSDCDVCSQGDTACFKSNRQRAGYLDFDPTELKGLELLDA
;
A
#
# COMPACT_ATOMS: atom_id res chain seq x y z
N MET A 1 79.93 42.84 -47.89
CA MET A 1 78.79 43.62 -48.43
C MET A 1 77.50 42.80 -48.25
N PRO A 2 76.33 43.45 -48.10
CA PRO A 2 75.09 42.84 -47.59
C PRO A 2 74.18 42.34 -48.75
N LEU A 3 73.12 41.56 -48.57
CA LEU A 3 71.78 41.80 -47.97
C LEU A 3 71.07 40.42 -47.89
N GLN A 4 69.86 40.14 -47.35
CA GLN A 4 68.93 40.57 -46.27
C GLN A 4 67.84 39.45 -46.20
N ARG A 5 66.98 39.21 -45.19
CA ARG A 5 66.64 39.85 -43.90
C ARG A 5 66.01 38.78 -42.98
N ARG A 6 66.03 39.06 -41.67
CA ARG A 6 65.34 38.38 -40.55
C ARG A 6 63.94 37.81 -40.85
N GLN A 7 63.60 36.71 -40.17
CA GLN A 7 62.54 36.74 -39.13
C GLN A 7 62.83 35.72 -38.01
N LEU A 8 62.53 36.11 -36.77
CA LEU A 8 62.61 35.29 -35.56
C LEU A 8 61.26 34.60 -35.33
N ALA A 9 61.28 33.38 -34.79
CA ALA A 9 60.58 33.05 -33.54
C ALA A 9 61.11 31.71 -32.99
N ILE A 10 61.10 31.57 -31.66
CA ILE A 10 61.71 30.47 -30.91
C ILE A 10 60.66 29.86 -29.97
N VAL A 11 60.79 28.54 -29.76
CA VAL A 11 60.20 27.71 -28.70
C VAL A 11 58.72 27.31 -28.78
N VAL A 12 58.60 26.01 -28.47
CA VAL A 12 57.46 25.10 -28.41
C VAL A 12 56.52 25.40 -27.24
N SER A 13 55.27 24.93 -27.36
CA SER A 13 54.27 24.67 -26.31
C SER A 13 53.63 25.85 -25.56
N ALA A 14 52.33 26.04 -25.83
CA ALA A 14 51.31 26.37 -24.83
C ALA A 14 49.98 25.69 -25.24
N LEU A 15 49.16 25.32 -24.24
CA LEU A 15 47.91 24.58 -24.43
C LEU A 15 46.84 25.39 -25.19
N LEU A 16 45.90 24.70 -25.85
CA LEU A 16 44.50 25.15 -25.93
C LEU A 16 43.56 23.96 -26.21
N TRP A 17 42.45 23.87 -25.46
CA TRP A 17 41.42 22.84 -25.58
C TRP A 17 40.81 22.77 -26.99
N ARG A 18 40.40 21.55 -27.40
CA ARG A 18 39.16 21.34 -28.17
C ARG A 18 38.60 19.93 -27.93
N HIS A 19 37.28 19.87 -27.82
CA HIS A 19 36.45 18.78 -27.31
C HIS A 19 36.86 17.36 -27.71
N ILE A 20 37.03 16.50 -26.70
CA ILE A 20 36.60 15.11 -26.80
C ILE A 20 35.09 15.12 -26.57
N SER A 21 34.31 14.69 -27.56
CA SER A 21 32.87 14.46 -27.42
C SER A 21 32.63 13.16 -26.63
N GLY A 22 32.97 13.19 -25.35
CA GLY A 22 32.61 12.13 -24.41
C GLY A 22 31.13 12.20 -24.13
N VAL A 23 30.33 11.46 -24.90
CA VAL A 23 29.00 11.04 -24.44
C VAL A 23 29.26 10.13 -23.25
N THR A 24 29.09 10.68 -22.04
CA THR A 24 29.11 9.88 -20.81
C THR A 24 27.79 9.12 -20.75
N ASP A 25 27.76 8.00 -21.45
CA ASP A 25 26.73 6.99 -21.31
C ASP A 25 26.91 6.35 -19.92
N TYR A 26 26.21 6.90 -18.93
CA TYR A 26 26.07 6.28 -17.62
C TYR A 26 25.11 5.10 -17.79
N GLU A 27 25.63 3.98 -18.32
CA GLU A 27 24.88 2.72 -18.40
C GLU A 27 24.52 2.24 -16.98
N GLU A 28 23.32 2.58 -16.52
CA GLU A 28 22.74 2.06 -15.29
C GLU A 28 22.51 0.55 -15.42
N ARG A 29 23.41 -0.24 -14.84
CA ARG A 29 23.33 -1.70 -14.79
C ARG A 29 22.43 -2.17 -13.65
N LEU A 30 21.15 -1.82 -13.74
CA LEU A 30 20.10 -2.39 -12.89
C LEU A 30 19.46 -3.57 -13.62
N ILE A 31 19.59 -4.76 -13.03
CA ILE A 31 19.01 -6.00 -13.56
C ILE A 31 17.48 -5.83 -13.61
N GLY A 32 16.86 -6.14 -14.75
CA GLY A 32 15.43 -5.94 -15.00
C GLY A 32 15.06 -4.63 -15.72
N TRP A 33 15.95 -3.63 -15.79
CA TRP A 33 15.67 -2.31 -16.40
C TRP A 33 15.31 -2.36 -17.89
N LYS A 34 15.79 -3.39 -18.63
CA LYS A 34 15.47 -3.63 -20.05
C LYS A 34 14.54 -4.84 -20.28
N GLY A 35 13.85 -5.34 -19.25
CA GLY A 35 12.96 -6.51 -19.36
C GLY A 35 13.69 -7.85 -19.42
N GLU A 36 14.91 -7.93 -18.88
CA GLU A 36 15.67 -9.18 -18.76
C GLU A 36 15.00 -10.12 -17.75
N SER A 37 14.52 -11.28 -18.21
CA SER A 37 13.98 -12.33 -17.35
C SER A 37 15.09 -13.21 -16.79
N TYR A 38 15.15 -13.36 -15.47
CA TYR A 38 16.10 -14.25 -14.81
C TYR A 38 15.81 -15.73 -15.13
N HIS A 39 16.80 -16.44 -15.66
CA HIS A 39 16.81 -17.90 -15.75
C HIS A 39 17.86 -18.45 -14.80
N ALA A 40 17.41 -19.17 -13.77
CA ALA A 40 18.28 -19.81 -12.79
C ALA A 40 18.90 -21.09 -13.36
N GLU A 41 20.15 -21.04 -13.83
CA GLU A 41 20.98 -22.24 -14.00
C GLU A 41 22.05 -22.30 -12.91
N GLY A 42 21.97 -23.33 -12.07
CA GLY A 42 22.94 -23.65 -11.02
C GLY A 42 22.56 -23.16 -9.62
N GLU A 43 21.92 -24.03 -8.84
CA GLU A 43 21.74 -23.80 -7.39
C GLU A 43 23.06 -23.97 -6.62
N PRO A 44 23.44 -23.02 -5.75
CA PRO A 44 24.27 -23.28 -4.59
C PRO A 44 23.40 -23.78 -3.42
N GLU A 45 23.97 -24.61 -2.55
CA GLU A 45 23.34 -25.13 -1.31
C GLU A 45 22.59 -24.06 -0.49
N PRO A 46 21.41 -24.38 0.08
CA PRO A 46 20.52 -23.39 0.68
C PRO A 46 21.11 -22.74 1.94
N THR A 47 21.06 -21.41 1.98
CA THR A 47 21.37 -20.62 3.18
C THR A 47 20.08 -20.26 3.93
N ALA A 48 20.18 -19.67 5.12
CA ALA A 48 19.00 -19.29 5.92
C ALA A 48 18.01 -18.34 5.19
N ALA A 49 18.46 -17.60 4.18
CA ALA A 49 17.59 -16.79 3.31
C ALA A 49 16.72 -17.67 2.39
N THR A 50 17.23 -18.81 1.93
CA THR A 50 16.47 -19.79 1.14
C THR A 50 15.34 -20.42 1.98
N THR A 51 15.53 -20.53 3.30
CA THR A 51 14.47 -20.99 4.22
C THR A 51 13.31 -20.00 4.32
N LEU A 52 13.55 -18.70 4.14
CA LEU A 52 12.48 -17.70 4.06
C LEU A 52 11.71 -17.81 2.72
N HIS A 53 12.39 -18.14 1.62
CA HIS A 53 11.72 -18.53 0.37
C HIS A 53 10.86 -19.80 0.53
N SER A 54 11.18 -20.69 1.48
CA SER A 54 10.35 -21.88 1.78
C SER A 54 9.06 -21.56 2.55
N LEU A 55 8.82 -20.30 2.95
CA LEU A 55 7.53 -19.83 3.48
C LEU A 55 6.57 -19.34 2.39
N HIS A 56 6.91 -19.48 1.10
CA HIS A 56 5.89 -19.43 0.05
C HIS A 56 4.92 -20.59 0.28
N SER A 57 3.73 -20.27 0.81
CA SER A 57 2.59 -21.19 0.73
C SER A 57 2.31 -21.43 -0.74
N SER A 58 2.73 -22.59 -1.25
CA SER A 58 2.41 -23.08 -2.59
C SER A 58 0.91 -23.33 -2.68
N ASN A 59 0.14 -22.28 -2.92
CA ASN A 59 -1.29 -22.34 -3.10
C ASN A 59 -1.54 -22.71 -4.56
N GLU A 60 -1.99 -23.95 -4.78
CA GLU A 60 -2.06 -24.63 -6.08
C GLU A 60 -3.03 -23.98 -7.10
N THR A 61 -3.66 -22.86 -6.74
CA THR A 61 -4.71 -22.16 -7.50
C THR A 61 -4.22 -21.01 -8.36
N GLN A 62 -3.04 -20.42 -8.08
CA GLN A 62 -2.50 -19.29 -8.84
C GLN A 62 -1.31 -19.73 -9.72
N GLY A 63 -1.18 -19.11 -10.89
CA GLY A 63 -0.08 -19.39 -11.83
C GLY A 63 1.28 -18.88 -11.32
N GLN A 64 2.36 -19.21 -12.04
CA GLN A 64 3.69 -18.68 -11.72
C GLN A 64 3.68 -17.15 -11.64
N PRO A 65 4.29 -16.53 -10.61
CA PRO A 65 4.36 -15.07 -10.50
C PRO A 65 5.15 -14.45 -11.65
N TRP A 66 4.70 -13.30 -12.18
CA TRP A 66 5.38 -12.59 -13.27
C TRP A 66 5.06 -11.09 -13.26
N ILE A 67 5.91 -10.29 -13.91
CA ILE A 67 5.84 -8.82 -13.89
C ILE A 67 5.47 -8.27 -15.28
N GLN A 68 4.49 -7.37 -15.33
CA GLN A 68 4.10 -6.60 -16.51
C GLN A 68 4.45 -5.12 -16.31
N LEU A 69 5.37 -4.58 -17.11
CA LEU A 69 5.56 -3.13 -17.22
C LEU A 69 4.39 -2.51 -17.98
N ILE A 70 3.74 -1.48 -17.43
CA ILE A 70 2.55 -0.85 -18.03
C ILE A 70 2.80 0.61 -18.45
N SER A 71 3.73 1.32 -17.80
CA SER A 71 4.06 2.71 -18.15
C SER A 71 5.46 3.13 -17.67
N TRP A 72 6.02 4.13 -18.35
CA TRP A 72 7.16 4.95 -17.87
C TRP A 72 6.74 6.36 -17.39
N LYS A 73 5.46 6.72 -17.56
CA LYS A 73 4.84 7.98 -17.14
C LYS A 73 3.44 7.67 -16.57
N PRO A 74 3.33 7.33 -15.29
CA PRO A 74 4.44 7.20 -14.33
C PRO A 74 5.18 5.88 -14.53
N ARG A 75 6.34 5.72 -13.88
CA ARG A 75 7.00 4.40 -13.81
C ARG A 75 6.09 3.43 -13.05
N ALA A 76 5.44 2.51 -13.75
CA ALA A 76 4.43 1.62 -13.17
C ALA A 76 4.51 0.19 -13.73
N ALA A 77 4.36 -0.79 -12.84
CA ALA A 77 4.39 -2.21 -13.16
C ALA A 77 3.40 -3.01 -12.31
N ILE A 78 2.86 -4.09 -12.88
CA ILE A 78 2.00 -5.06 -12.21
C ILE A 78 2.84 -6.29 -11.89
N TYR A 79 2.78 -6.78 -10.66
CA TYR A 79 3.26 -8.11 -10.28
C TYR A 79 2.02 -9.01 -10.14
N HIS A 80 1.84 -9.90 -11.11
CA HIS A 80 0.74 -10.86 -11.10
C HIS A 80 1.04 -12.02 -10.15
N ASN A 81 0.00 -12.46 -9.42
CA ASN A 81 0.09 -13.51 -8.41
C ASN A 81 1.14 -13.19 -7.31
N PHE A 82 1.21 -11.92 -6.88
CA PHE A 82 2.09 -11.42 -5.82
C PHE A 82 1.70 -11.91 -4.42
N LEU A 83 0.39 -11.99 -4.13
CA LEU A 83 -0.18 -12.59 -2.92
C LEU A 83 -0.92 -13.88 -3.24
N SER A 84 -0.67 -14.92 -2.45
CA SER A 84 -1.52 -16.10 -2.41
C SER A 84 -2.90 -15.79 -1.84
N ASP A 85 -3.90 -16.60 -2.17
CA ASP A 85 -5.27 -16.45 -1.63
C ASP A 85 -5.29 -16.49 -0.09
N ARG A 86 -4.41 -17.28 0.54
CA ARG A 86 -4.22 -17.33 1.99
C ARG A 86 -3.70 -16.02 2.58
N GLU A 87 -2.72 -15.39 1.93
CA GLU A 87 -2.22 -14.07 2.33
C GLU A 87 -3.30 -12.99 2.17
N CYS A 88 -4.08 -13.03 1.08
CA CYS A 88 -5.22 -12.14 0.89
C CYS A 88 -6.26 -12.28 2.02
N LYS A 89 -6.64 -13.52 2.37
CA LYS A 89 -7.58 -13.78 3.47
C LYS A 89 -7.01 -13.31 4.81
N HIS A 90 -5.75 -13.65 5.11
CA HIS A 90 -5.09 -13.27 6.37
C HIS A 90 -5.07 -11.76 6.60
N ILE A 91 -4.76 -10.96 5.57
CA ILE A 91 -4.83 -9.49 5.66
C ILE A 91 -6.25 -9.02 6.00
N ILE A 92 -7.28 -9.63 5.40
CA ILE A 92 -8.68 -9.26 5.67
C ILE A 92 -9.11 -9.70 7.07
N ASP A 93 -8.75 -10.90 7.52
CA ASP A 93 -9.05 -11.43 8.86
C ASP A 93 -8.44 -10.56 9.98
N LEU A 94 -7.25 -9.99 9.75
CA LEU A 94 -6.66 -9.01 10.68
C LEU A 94 -7.37 -7.64 10.65
N ALA A 95 -7.91 -7.25 9.49
CA ALA A 95 -8.39 -5.88 9.26
C ALA A 95 -9.90 -5.68 9.47
N HIS A 96 -10.75 -6.65 9.10
CA HIS A 96 -12.19 -6.46 8.97
C HIS A 96 -12.87 -6.02 10.28
N GLY A 97 -12.40 -6.56 11.42
CA GLY A 97 -12.88 -6.19 12.75
C GLY A 97 -12.65 -4.72 13.09
N GLN A 98 -11.63 -4.08 12.52
CA GLN A 98 -11.16 -2.73 12.87
C GLN A 98 -11.42 -1.67 11.77
N MET A 99 -12.25 -2.00 10.78
CA MET A 99 -12.59 -1.10 9.68
C MET A 99 -13.46 0.07 10.13
N GLN A 100 -12.97 1.30 9.97
CA GLN A 100 -13.74 2.55 10.18
C GLN A 100 -13.81 3.37 8.89
N ARG A 101 -14.63 4.43 8.86
CA ARG A 101 -14.76 5.29 7.69
C ARG A 101 -13.44 6.01 7.40
N SER A 102 -12.85 5.83 6.22
CA SER A 102 -11.52 6.37 5.90
C SER A 102 -11.49 7.91 5.88
N GLU A 103 -10.47 8.46 6.53
CA GLU A 103 -10.15 9.88 6.54
C GLU A 103 -9.13 10.23 5.43
N VAL A 104 -8.97 11.52 5.17
CA VAL A 104 -7.98 12.12 4.26
C VAL A 104 -7.22 13.20 4.99
N GLY A 105 -5.89 13.20 4.87
CA GLY A 105 -4.99 14.16 5.52
C GLY A 105 -3.79 13.46 6.15
N GLY A 106 -2.81 14.26 6.59
CA GLY A 106 -1.72 13.83 7.47
C GLY A 106 -2.08 14.11 8.93
N GLU A 107 -1.39 15.07 9.54
CA GLU A 107 -1.61 15.50 10.95
C GLU A 107 -3.05 15.97 11.24
N THR A 108 -3.80 16.42 10.22
CA THR A 108 -5.20 16.80 10.31
C THR A 108 -6.06 15.94 9.37
N ALA A 109 -6.20 14.67 9.73
CA ALA A 109 -7.10 13.75 9.04
C ALA A 109 -8.58 14.12 9.25
N TYR A 110 -9.38 14.05 8.19
CA TYR A 110 -10.84 14.30 8.25
C TYR A 110 -11.63 13.44 7.24
N ILE A 111 -12.88 13.12 7.58
CA ILE A 111 -13.80 12.41 6.68
C ILE A 111 -14.29 13.36 5.58
N ASN A 112 -14.21 12.94 4.31
CA ASN A 112 -14.72 13.73 3.18
C ASN A 112 -15.33 12.85 2.07
N ASN A 113 -15.84 13.50 1.00
CA ASN A 113 -16.44 12.82 -0.16
C ASN A 113 -15.44 12.54 -1.30
N ILE A 114 -14.17 12.88 -1.13
CA ILE A 114 -13.09 12.57 -2.08
C ILE A 114 -12.71 11.09 -1.91
N ARG A 115 -12.55 10.64 -0.67
CA ARG A 115 -12.32 9.24 -0.30
C ARG A 115 -13.52 8.68 0.44
N THR A 116 -14.21 7.72 -0.16
CA THR A 116 -15.44 7.13 0.39
C THR A 116 -15.31 5.68 0.88
N SER A 117 -14.07 5.17 0.99
CA SER A 117 -13.77 3.85 1.55
C SER A 117 -13.98 3.73 3.07
N TYR A 118 -13.96 2.49 3.53
CA TYR A 118 -13.59 2.13 4.90
C TYR A 118 -12.13 1.67 4.93
N GLY A 119 -11.45 1.84 6.06
CA GLY A 119 -10.04 1.50 6.20
C GLY A 119 -9.59 1.25 7.63
N THR A 120 -8.43 0.62 7.75
CA THR A 120 -7.67 0.44 9.00
C THR A 120 -6.18 0.29 8.67
N PHE A 121 -5.33 0.22 9.69
CA PHE A 121 -3.88 0.02 9.53
C PHE A 121 -3.41 -1.22 10.29
N LEU A 122 -2.65 -2.08 9.60
CA LEU A 122 -1.89 -3.16 10.22
C LEU A 122 -0.45 -2.68 10.44
N ARG A 123 -0.03 -2.63 11.71
CA ARG A 123 1.32 -2.23 12.11
C ARG A 123 2.38 -3.05 11.39
N ARG A 124 3.48 -2.43 10.94
CA ARG A 124 4.66 -3.15 10.43
C ARG A 124 5.12 -4.27 11.35
N ASN A 125 5.60 -5.38 10.77
CA ASN A 125 5.94 -6.60 11.49
C ASN A 125 4.79 -6.99 12.45
N TYR A 126 3.55 -7.06 11.94
CA TYR A 126 2.37 -7.43 12.73
C TYR A 126 2.52 -8.84 13.29
N ASP A 127 2.85 -9.77 12.39
CA ASP A 127 3.05 -11.21 12.58
C ASP A 127 3.98 -11.75 11.44
N PRO A 128 4.32 -13.06 11.40
CA PRO A 128 5.18 -13.62 10.37
C PRO A 128 4.68 -13.50 8.92
N ILE A 129 3.36 -13.53 8.69
CA ILE A 129 2.79 -13.50 7.34
C ILE A 129 2.88 -12.08 6.80
N ILE A 130 2.49 -11.09 7.61
CA ILE A 130 2.64 -9.67 7.26
C ILE A 130 4.13 -9.33 7.05
N ALA A 131 5.04 -9.81 7.91
CA ALA A 131 6.48 -9.61 7.74
C ALA A 131 7.03 -10.21 6.44
N ALA A 132 6.59 -11.41 6.05
CA ALA A 132 6.99 -12.04 4.79
C ALA A 132 6.51 -11.26 3.55
N ILE A 133 5.31 -10.69 3.61
CA ILE A 133 4.77 -9.81 2.55
C ILE A 133 5.55 -8.49 2.50
N GLU A 134 5.90 -7.91 3.65
CA GLU A 134 6.71 -6.69 3.73
C GLU A 134 8.12 -6.87 3.15
N GLU A 135 8.78 -8.01 3.40
CA GLU A 135 10.05 -8.38 2.76
C GLU A 135 9.88 -8.60 1.24
N ARG A 136 8.77 -9.20 0.78
CA ARG A 136 8.48 -9.35 -0.66
C ARG A 136 8.29 -7.99 -1.35
N VAL A 137 7.65 -7.04 -0.67
CA VAL A 137 7.56 -5.63 -1.10
C VAL A 137 8.93 -4.96 -1.13
N ALA A 138 9.79 -5.22 -0.13
CA ALA A 138 11.14 -4.65 -0.07
C ALA A 138 12.04 -5.16 -1.21
N ILE A 139 11.98 -6.46 -1.53
CA ILE A 139 12.69 -7.08 -2.64
C ILE A 139 12.27 -6.48 -3.99
N TRP A 140 10.96 -6.29 -4.22
CA TRP A 140 10.45 -5.78 -5.49
C TRP A 140 10.65 -4.27 -5.68
N SER A 141 10.48 -3.48 -4.61
CA SER A 141 10.64 -2.02 -4.66
C SER A 141 12.10 -1.56 -4.55
N HIS A 142 13.01 -2.44 -4.10
CA HIS A 142 14.39 -2.15 -3.73
C HIS A 142 14.57 -1.17 -2.56
N PHE A 143 13.52 -0.96 -1.74
CA PHE A 143 13.59 -0.20 -0.50
C PHE A 143 13.49 -1.12 0.73
N PRO A 144 14.30 -0.94 1.80
CA PRO A 144 14.22 -1.76 3.01
C PRO A 144 12.85 -1.67 3.70
N VAL A 145 12.44 -2.72 4.43
CA VAL A 145 11.18 -2.72 5.21
C VAL A 145 11.07 -1.53 6.19
N SER A 146 12.21 -1.05 6.73
CA SER A 146 12.27 0.12 7.60
C SER A 146 11.85 1.45 6.95
N HIS A 147 11.75 1.50 5.61
CA HIS A 147 11.26 2.65 4.84
C HIS A 147 9.75 2.58 4.57
N GLN A 148 9.12 1.44 4.78
CA GLN A 148 7.69 1.27 4.58
C GLN A 148 6.91 1.95 5.70
N GLU A 149 5.69 2.38 5.41
CA GLU A 149 4.68 2.74 6.41
C GLU A 149 3.94 1.48 6.93
N ASP A 150 3.04 1.64 7.90
CA ASP A 150 2.08 0.61 8.29
C ASP A 150 1.13 0.27 7.12
N MET A 151 0.70 -0.99 7.03
CA MET A 151 -0.11 -1.46 5.89
C MET A 151 -1.53 -0.93 6.00
N GLN A 152 -1.92 -0.04 5.09
CA GLN A 152 -3.30 0.46 5.07
C GLN A 152 -4.20 -0.53 4.32
N VAL A 153 -5.16 -1.15 5.01
CA VAL A 153 -6.16 -2.04 4.39
C VAL A 153 -7.43 -1.25 4.15
N LEU A 154 -8.05 -1.43 2.99
CA LEU A 154 -9.16 -0.62 2.49
C LEU A 154 -10.27 -1.49 1.89
N ARG A 155 -11.52 -1.05 2.10
CA ARG A 155 -12.74 -1.65 1.54
C ARG A 155 -13.56 -0.57 0.81
N TYR A 156 -13.88 -0.83 -0.45
CA TYR A 156 -14.73 0.01 -1.30
C TYR A 156 -15.95 -0.82 -1.74
N GLY A 157 -17.13 -0.49 -1.24
CA GLY A 157 -18.39 -1.04 -1.74
C GLY A 157 -18.93 -0.23 -2.94
N PRO A 158 -20.12 -0.57 -3.45
CA PRO A 158 -20.74 0.14 -4.56
C PRO A 158 -20.78 1.66 -4.35
N THR A 159 -20.42 2.41 -5.39
CA THR A 159 -20.22 3.87 -5.42
C THR A 159 -19.04 4.42 -4.61
N ASN A 160 -18.35 3.63 -3.79
CA ASN A 160 -17.15 4.09 -3.09
C ASN A 160 -16.00 4.30 -4.09
N LYS A 161 -15.21 5.36 -3.87
CA LYS A 161 -14.10 5.82 -4.72
C LYS A 161 -13.02 6.52 -3.90
N TYR A 162 -11.89 6.79 -4.51
CA TYR A 162 -10.92 7.79 -4.05
C TYR A 162 -10.56 8.67 -5.25
N GLY A 163 -10.93 9.95 -5.23
CA GLY A 163 -10.64 10.89 -6.31
C GLY A 163 -9.14 11.09 -6.56
N ALA A 164 -8.82 11.78 -7.67
CA ALA A 164 -7.44 12.02 -8.09
C ALA A 164 -6.58 12.69 -6.99
N HIS A 165 -5.41 12.11 -6.75
CA HIS A 165 -4.42 12.60 -5.79
C HIS A 165 -3.02 12.07 -6.15
N MET A 166 -2.00 12.63 -5.51
CA MET A 166 -0.67 12.03 -5.40
C MET A 166 -0.51 11.51 -3.97
N ASP A 167 0.23 10.43 -3.76
CA ASP A 167 0.35 9.83 -2.42
C ASP A 167 1.17 10.70 -1.45
N GLY A 168 1.96 11.65 -1.94
CA GLY A 168 2.46 12.77 -1.16
C GLY A 168 3.97 12.84 -1.02
N GLN A 169 4.43 14.00 -0.58
CA GLN A 169 5.84 14.38 -0.57
C GLN A 169 6.63 13.50 0.43
N LYS A 170 7.85 13.08 0.03
CA LYS A 170 8.76 12.10 0.67
C LYS A 170 8.51 10.61 0.40
N ARG A 171 7.31 10.21 -0.03
CA ARG A 171 7.11 8.86 -0.58
C ARG A 171 7.89 8.74 -1.90
N SER A 172 8.50 7.59 -2.14
CA SER A 172 9.31 7.28 -3.33
C SER A 172 8.67 6.20 -4.19
N ALA A 173 7.88 5.32 -3.59
CA ALA A 173 7.07 4.34 -4.28
C ALA A 173 5.85 3.94 -3.44
N THR A 174 4.84 3.44 -4.14
CA THR A 174 3.63 2.87 -3.58
C THR A 174 3.37 1.50 -4.17
N VAL A 175 3.11 0.51 -3.31
CA VAL A 175 2.65 -0.83 -3.69
C VAL A 175 1.21 -1.03 -3.26
N LEU A 176 0.34 -1.30 -4.22
CA LEU A 176 -1.10 -1.48 -4.07
C LEU A 176 -1.48 -2.94 -4.39
N MET A 177 -1.77 -3.73 -3.36
CA MET A 177 -2.10 -5.15 -3.45
C MET A 177 -3.63 -5.34 -3.46
N TYR A 178 -4.15 -6.17 -4.37
CA TYR A 178 -5.60 -6.42 -4.46
C TYR A 178 -5.96 -7.73 -3.75
N LEU A 179 -6.91 -7.66 -2.82
CA LEU A 179 -7.31 -8.75 -1.93
C LEU A 179 -8.64 -9.40 -2.37
N VAL A 180 -9.56 -8.59 -2.91
CA VAL A 180 -10.82 -9.01 -3.56
C VAL A 180 -11.09 -8.07 -4.74
N GLU A 181 -11.32 -8.62 -5.92
CA GLU A 181 -11.80 -7.84 -7.07
C GLU A 181 -13.32 -7.58 -7.04
N PRO A 182 -13.76 -6.37 -7.43
CA PRO A 182 -15.17 -6.10 -7.71
C PRO A 182 -15.60 -6.81 -9.00
N ASP A 183 -16.92 -6.96 -9.21
CA ASP A 183 -17.44 -7.46 -10.48
C ASP A 183 -17.25 -6.43 -11.61
N GLU A 184 -17.46 -5.15 -11.30
CA GLU A 184 -17.42 -4.04 -12.28
C GLU A 184 -16.86 -2.75 -11.64
N GLY A 185 -16.00 -2.04 -12.37
CA GLY A 185 -15.33 -0.81 -11.93
C GLY A 185 -14.18 -1.04 -10.95
N GLY A 186 -13.93 -0.05 -10.09
CA GLY A 186 -12.89 -0.14 -9.06
C GLY A 186 -11.44 -0.06 -9.58
N GLU A 187 -11.22 0.32 -10.83
CA GLU A 187 -9.88 0.47 -11.42
C GLU A 187 -8.97 1.41 -10.61
N THR A 188 -7.67 1.17 -10.67
CA THR A 188 -6.66 2.16 -10.28
C THR A 188 -6.11 2.74 -11.58
N THR A 189 -6.24 4.05 -11.77
CA THR A 189 -5.87 4.72 -13.04
C THR A 189 -5.11 6.01 -12.80
N PHE A 190 -4.16 6.31 -13.69
CA PHE A 190 -3.26 7.47 -13.62
C PHE A 190 -3.74 8.55 -14.60
N VAL A 191 -4.21 9.70 -14.11
CA VAL A 191 -4.97 10.66 -14.94
C VAL A 191 -4.11 11.39 -15.98
N ASN A 192 -2.80 11.50 -15.75
CA ASN A 192 -1.86 12.18 -16.65
C ASN A 192 -0.85 11.20 -17.29
N SER A 193 -1.27 10.01 -17.72
CA SER A 193 -0.37 8.90 -18.06
C SER A 193 -0.30 8.50 -19.54
N GLU A 194 0.79 7.79 -19.89
CA GLU A 194 1.03 7.22 -21.22
C GLU A 194 1.24 5.70 -21.13
N TRP A 195 0.50 4.89 -21.89
CA TRP A 195 0.74 3.45 -21.99
C TRP A 195 2.10 3.15 -22.61
N LEU A 196 2.89 2.26 -22.00
CA LEU A 196 4.16 1.77 -22.56
C LEU A 196 3.97 1.19 -23.98
N HIS A 197 2.86 0.45 -24.15
CA HIS A 197 2.42 -0.13 -25.41
C HIS A 197 1.03 0.41 -25.76
N PRO A 198 0.93 1.47 -26.60
CA PRO A 198 -0.35 2.10 -26.93
C PRO A 198 -1.40 1.14 -27.54
N GLU A 199 -0.96 0.08 -28.22
CA GLU A 199 -1.79 -1.02 -28.71
C GLU A 199 -2.43 -1.85 -27.59
N VAL A 200 -1.71 -2.09 -26.49
CA VAL A 200 -2.26 -2.75 -25.30
C VAL A 200 -3.30 -1.84 -24.66
N GLY A 201 -2.99 -0.55 -24.50
CA GLY A 201 -3.94 0.45 -24.01
C GLY A 201 -5.24 0.45 -24.82
N ARG A 202 -5.16 0.55 -26.15
CA ARG A 202 -6.34 0.51 -27.04
C ARG A 202 -7.13 -0.80 -26.98
N ALA A 203 -6.48 -1.94 -26.66
CA ALA A 203 -7.14 -3.23 -26.52
C ALA A 203 -7.81 -3.42 -25.15
N MET A 204 -7.29 -2.77 -24.10
CA MET A 204 -7.86 -2.80 -22.75
C MET A 204 -8.95 -1.75 -22.55
N ASP A 205 -8.84 -0.58 -23.20
CA ASP A 205 -9.75 0.57 -23.04
C ASP A 205 -11.25 0.24 -23.10
N PRO A 206 -11.76 -0.57 -24.06
CA PRO A 206 -13.18 -0.90 -24.13
C PRO A 206 -13.71 -1.70 -22.93
N GLN A 207 -12.81 -2.25 -22.11
CA GLN A 207 -13.14 -3.05 -20.93
C GLN A 207 -13.19 -2.23 -19.63
N PHE A 208 -12.66 -1.00 -19.62
CA PHE A 208 -12.62 -0.15 -18.43
C PHE A 208 -13.94 0.60 -18.20
N SER A 209 -14.18 1.00 -16.95
CA SER A 209 -15.20 1.98 -16.61
C SER A 209 -14.87 3.36 -17.23
N ASP A 210 -15.87 4.22 -17.39
CA ASP A 210 -15.69 5.58 -17.95
C ASP A 210 -14.71 6.46 -17.14
N CYS A 211 -14.40 6.07 -15.90
CA CYS A 211 -13.39 6.73 -15.06
C CYS A 211 -11.95 6.39 -15.48
N ALA A 212 -11.72 5.23 -16.09
CA ALA A 212 -10.40 4.70 -16.41
C ALA A 212 -10.06 4.72 -17.91
N LYS A 213 -11.05 4.94 -18.79
CA LYS A 213 -10.82 5.09 -20.24
C LYS A 213 -9.91 6.26 -20.58
N GLY A 214 -9.08 6.08 -21.61
CA GLY A 214 -8.10 7.06 -22.09
C GLY A 214 -6.79 7.11 -21.31
N HIS A 215 -6.67 6.36 -20.22
CA HIS A 215 -5.56 6.43 -19.27
C HIS A 215 -4.86 5.07 -19.07
N VAL A 216 -3.67 5.07 -18.48
CA VAL A 216 -3.05 3.85 -17.93
C VAL A 216 -3.84 3.42 -16.71
N ALA A 217 -4.47 2.26 -16.80
CA ALA A 217 -5.34 1.74 -15.77
C ALA A 217 -5.13 0.24 -15.53
N MET A 218 -5.27 -0.16 -14.28
CA MET A 218 -5.29 -1.55 -13.85
C MET A 218 -6.66 -1.89 -13.25
N LYS A 219 -7.25 -3.00 -13.73
CA LYS A 219 -8.37 -3.64 -13.05
C LYS A 219 -7.87 -4.37 -11.80
N PRO A 220 -8.55 -4.27 -10.65
CA PRO A 220 -8.25 -5.12 -9.50
C PRO A 220 -8.39 -6.59 -9.90
N LYS A 221 -7.45 -7.41 -9.46
CA LYS A 221 -7.49 -8.87 -9.56
C LYS A 221 -6.83 -9.42 -8.31
N ARG A 222 -7.53 -10.24 -7.52
CA ARG A 222 -6.99 -10.83 -6.30
C ARG A 222 -5.64 -11.49 -6.55
N GLY A 223 -4.71 -11.23 -5.63
CA GLY A 223 -3.34 -11.71 -5.70
C GLY A 223 -2.40 -10.80 -6.48
N ASP A 224 -2.87 -9.99 -7.42
CA ASP A 224 -2.00 -9.06 -8.14
C ASP A 224 -1.65 -7.83 -7.29
N ALA A 225 -0.49 -7.23 -7.56
CA ALA A 225 -0.06 -5.97 -6.96
C ALA A 225 0.42 -4.98 -8.05
N LEU A 226 0.13 -3.70 -7.86
CA LEU A 226 0.62 -2.59 -8.68
C LEU A 226 1.73 -1.86 -7.90
N ILE A 227 2.90 -1.64 -8.50
CA ILE A 227 3.87 -0.66 -8.02
C ILE A 227 3.84 0.55 -8.95
N PHE A 228 3.96 1.74 -8.37
CA PHE A 228 4.39 2.94 -9.08
C PHE A 228 5.35 3.75 -8.23
N PHE A 229 6.20 4.54 -8.88
CA PHE A 229 7.19 5.38 -8.21
C PHE A 229 6.71 6.84 -8.18
N ASP A 230 6.39 7.35 -6.99
CA ASP A 230 6.00 8.74 -6.74
C ASP A 230 7.04 9.78 -7.17
N ARG A 231 8.29 9.33 -7.40
CA ARG A 231 9.44 10.17 -7.72
C ARG A 231 10.15 9.76 -8.99
N MET A 232 10.74 10.75 -9.63
CA MET A 232 11.71 10.58 -10.72
C MET A 232 12.96 9.81 -10.22
N PRO A 233 13.78 9.24 -11.12
CA PRO A 233 15.02 8.53 -10.73
C PRO A 233 16.06 9.36 -9.96
N ASP A 234 15.89 10.68 -9.86
CA ASP A 234 16.72 11.54 -9.00
C ASP A 234 16.35 11.45 -7.49
N TYR A 235 15.22 10.79 -7.16
CA TYR A 235 14.63 10.67 -5.82
C TYR A 235 14.29 12.00 -5.13
N VAL A 236 14.38 13.13 -5.84
CA VAL A 236 14.13 14.48 -5.34
C VAL A 236 12.85 15.05 -5.95
N THR A 237 12.67 14.90 -7.25
CA THR A 237 11.56 15.43 -8.04
C THR A 237 10.37 14.48 -7.99
N ASP A 238 9.19 14.98 -7.61
CA ASP A 238 7.94 14.21 -7.68
C ASP A 238 7.52 14.01 -9.15
N ASP A 239 7.11 12.79 -9.52
CA ASP A 239 6.65 12.48 -10.88
C ASP A 239 5.18 12.89 -11.04
N ILE A 240 4.93 13.95 -11.81
CA ILE A 240 3.58 14.51 -12.05
C ILE A 240 2.62 13.51 -12.72
N HIS A 241 3.13 12.45 -13.35
CA HIS A 241 2.32 11.43 -13.99
C HIS A 241 1.71 10.44 -12.98
N THR A 242 2.14 10.50 -11.70
CA THR A 242 1.66 9.63 -10.61
C THR A 242 0.32 10.07 -10.00
N GLU A 243 -0.25 11.20 -10.46
CA GLU A 243 -1.61 11.59 -10.08
C GLU A 243 -2.59 10.48 -10.48
N HIS A 244 -3.21 9.85 -9.49
CA HIS A 244 -3.98 8.63 -9.67
C HIS A 244 -5.29 8.66 -8.87
N THR A 245 -6.25 7.87 -9.32
CA THR A 245 -7.59 7.79 -8.74
C THR A 245 -8.01 6.33 -8.60
N GLY A 246 -8.68 6.03 -7.49
CA GLY A 246 -9.43 4.79 -7.30
C GLY A 246 -10.83 4.98 -7.87
N CYS A 247 -11.07 4.45 -9.07
CA CYS A 247 -12.36 4.57 -9.75
C CYS A 247 -13.51 3.97 -8.93
N PRO A 248 -14.75 4.47 -9.11
CA PRO A 248 -15.90 3.95 -8.38
C PRO A 248 -16.07 2.45 -8.60
N VAL A 249 -16.32 1.69 -7.54
CA VAL A 249 -16.84 0.33 -7.66
C VAL A 249 -18.28 0.42 -8.15
N LEU A 250 -18.58 -0.17 -9.30
CA LEU A 250 -19.91 -0.16 -9.89
C LEU A 250 -20.74 -1.35 -9.39
N LYS A 251 -20.09 -2.51 -9.17
CA LYS A 251 -20.72 -3.74 -8.69
C LYS A 251 -19.74 -4.62 -7.93
N GLY A 252 -20.23 -5.30 -6.90
CA GLY A 252 -19.41 -6.08 -5.97
C GLY A 252 -18.68 -5.17 -4.96
N VAL A 253 -17.54 -5.64 -4.45
CA VAL A 253 -16.70 -4.93 -3.48
C VAL A 253 -15.25 -5.09 -3.87
N LYS A 254 -14.45 -4.01 -3.71
CA LYS A 254 -12.98 -4.05 -3.83
C LYS A 254 -12.37 -4.02 -2.43
N TRP A 255 -11.51 -4.99 -2.14
CA TRP A 255 -10.60 -4.95 -1.00
C TRP A 255 -9.16 -4.83 -1.50
N ASN A 256 -8.37 -3.94 -0.88
CA ASN A 256 -6.97 -3.73 -1.24
C ASN A 256 -6.13 -3.31 -0.03
N ALA A 257 -4.83 -3.62 -0.06
CA ALA A 257 -3.84 -3.16 0.90
C ALA A 257 -2.83 -2.22 0.21
N VAL A 258 -2.39 -1.19 0.92
CA VAL A 258 -1.42 -0.20 0.44
C VAL A 258 -0.16 -0.26 1.31
N LYS A 259 0.99 -0.24 0.64
CA LYS A 259 2.30 0.06 1.24
C LYS A 259 2.89 1.30 0.59
N TRP A 260 2.93 2.37 1.36
CA TRP A 260 3.71 3.56 1.05
C TRP A 260 5.14 3.39 1.52
N ILE A 261 6.09 3.87 0.72
CA ILE A 261 7.53 3.62 0.92
C ILE A 261 8.28 4.94 0.81
N HIS A 262 9.09 5.26 1.82
CA HIS A 262 9.85 6.52 1.91
C HIS A 262 11.27 6.40 1.35
N GLY A 263 11.83 7.54 0.93
CA GLY A 263 13.26 7.61 0.58
C GLY A 263 14.19 7.43 1.80
N GLU A 264 13.66 7.59 3.01
CA GLU A 264 14.37 7.50 4.29
C GLU A 264 13.65 6.53 5.25
N VAL A 265 14.28 6.18 6.38
CA VAL A 265 13.66 5.31 7.39
C VAL A 265 12.43 5.97 8.00
N PHE A 266 11.28 5.29 7.90
CA PHE A 266 10.00 5.79 8.39
C PHE A 266 9.78 5.40 9.85
N HIS A 267 9.64 6.39 10.75
CA HIS A 267 9.38 6.22 12.18
C HIS A 267 10.30 5.14 12.84
N PRO A 268 11.62 5.41 12.96
CA PRO A 268 12.60 4.40 13.37
C PRO A 268 12.36 3.81 14.76
N GLU A 269 11.84 4.60 15.72
CA GLU A 269 11.52 4.11 17.06
C GLU A 269 10.34 3.14 17.08
N GLU A 270 9.32 3.38 16.26
CA GLU A 270 8.16 2.50 16.11
C GLU A 270 8.53 1.20 15.38
N TRP A 271 9.37 1.29 14.36
CA TRP A 271 9.97 0.13 13.70
C TRP A 271 10.82 -0.70 14.67
N GLU A 272 11.68 -0.07 15.45
CA GLU A 272 12.48 -0.74 16.47
C GLU A 272 11.61 -1.44 17.53
N LYS A 273 10.48 -0.84 17.90
CA LYS A 273 9.49 -1.43 18.79
C LYS A 273 8.74 -2.60 18.15
N SER A 274 8.38 -2.52 16.87
CA SER A 274 7.64 -3.59 16.19
C SER A 274 8.45 -4.86 15.96
N ARG A 275 9.77 -4.75 15.85
CA ARG A 275 10.69 -5.90 15.76
C ARG A 275 10.86 -6.69 17.07
N LYS A 276 10.46 -6.12 18.22
CA LYS A 276 10.63 -6.77 19.55
C LYS A 276 9.46 -7.67 19.91
N ASP A 277 8.25 -7.18 19.69
CA ASP A 277 7.00 -7.89 19.99
C ASP A 277 6.02 -7.71 18.82
N TRP A 278 5.41 -8.82 18.40
CA TRP A 278 4.27 -8.81 17.48
C TRP A 278 3.07 -8.05 18.05
N ALA A 279 2.19 -7.61 17.16
CA ALA A 279 0.99 -6.90 17.57
C ALA A 279 0.05 -7.84 18.33
N LYS A 280 -0.65 -7.30 19.33
CA LYS A 280 -1.77 -8.00 19.95
C LYS A 280 -3.03 -7.65 19.17
N SER A 281 -3.90 -8.63 18.95
CA SER A 281 -5.21 -8.39 18.35
C SER A 281 -5.97 -7.35 19.17
N LEU A 282 -6.51 -6.34 18.49
CA LEU A 282 -7.43 -5.41 19.12
C LEU A 282 -8.75 -6.14 19.42
N PRO A 283 -9.41 -5.86 20.56
CA PRO A 283 -10.74 -6.38 20.83
C PRO A 283 -11.73 -6.02 19.71
N ASP A 284 -12.79 -6.81 19.53
CA ASP A 284 -13.81 -6.44 18.55
C ASP A 284 -14.72 -5.32 19.12
N PRO A 285 -14.95 -4.22 18.37
CA PRO A 285 -15.89 -3.15 18.72
C PRO A 285 -17.33 -3.60 19.05
N GLY A 286 -17.76 -4.77 18.58
CA GLY A 286 -19.05 -5.39 18.88
C GLY A 286 -19.13 -5.97 20.30
N VAL A 287 -17.98 -6.25 20.93
CA VAL A 287 -17.92 -6.70 22.33
C VAL A 287 -18.01 -5.48 23.25
N CYS A 288 -18.98 -5.52 24.17
CA CYS A 288 -19.12 -4.50 25.22
C CYS A 288 -18.37 -4.92 26.48
N ALA A 289 -17.24 -4.28 26.73
CA ALA A 289 -16.37 -4.54 27.87
C ALA A 289 -15.66 -3.27 28.34
N ASP A 290 -15.09 -3.36 29.54
CA ASP A 290 -14.11 -2.40 30.06
C ASP A 290 -12.72 -3.03 29.99
N TYR A 291 -11.73 -2.27 29.52
CA TYR A 291 -10.35 -2.70 29.33
C TYR A 291 -9.41 -2.14 30.41
N HIS A 292 -9.94 -1.45 31.42
CA HIS A 292 -9.19 -0.98 32.58
C HIS A 292 -9.96 -1.19 33.89
N ALA A 293 -9.27 -1.64 34.95
CA ALA A 293 -9.91 -1.96 36.24
C ALA A 293 -10.54 -0.74 36.95
N GLY A 294 -10.11 0.48 36.59
CA GLY A 294 -10.62 1.73 37.15
C GLY A 294 -11.92 2.26 36.53
N CYS A 295 -12.46 1.61 35.48
CA CYS A 295 -13.54 2.17 34.66
C CYS A 295 -14.82 2.49 35.45
N GLU A 296 -15.26 1.63 36.38
CA GLU A 296 -16.44 1.88 37.22
C GLU A 296 -16.27 3.15 38.08
N GLY A 297 -15.10 3.33 38.70
CA GLY A 297 -14.80 4.49 39.54
C GLY A 297 -14.65 5.80 38.75
N TRP A 298 -14.09 5.72 37.54
CA TRP A 298 -13.97 6.87 36.64
C TRP A 298 -15.34 7.27 36.05
N ALA A 299 -16.16 6.31 35.64
CA ALA A 299 -17.53 6.56 35.21
C ALA A 299 -18.36 7.20 36.33
N ALA A 300 -18.29 6.67 37.55
CA ALA A 300 -18.93 7.26 38.74
C ALA A 300 -18.40 8.67 39.09
N SER A 301 -17.20 9.02 38.62
CA SER A 301 -16.60 10.36 38.78
C SER A 301 -16.99 11.34 37.65
N GLY A 302 -17.79 10.92 36.66
CA GLY A 302 -18.18 11.74 35.51
C GLY A 302 -17.10 11.87 34.42
N GLU A 303 -16.17 10.91 34.34
CA GLU A 303 -15.14 10.92 33.29
C GLU A 303 -15.69 10.56 31.90
N CYS A 304 -16.87 9.94 31.83
CA CYS A 304 -17.59 9.69 30.57
C CYS A 304 -17.85 11.00 29.80
N GLU A 305 -18.18 12.08 30.52
CA GLU A 305 -18.43 13.42 29.96
C GLU A 305 -17.16 14.27 29.88
N LYS A 306 -16.26 14.18 30.87
CA LYS A 306 -15.03 15.00 30.94
C LYS A 306 -13.92 14.50 30.01
N ASN A 307 -13.79 13.19 29.86
CA ASN A 307 -12.74 12.52 29.10
C ASN A 307 -13.32 11.49 28.10
N PRO A 308 -14.26 11.89 27.23
CA PRO A 308 -14.98 10.97 26.35
C PRO A 308 -14.05 10.24 25.37
N ASN A 309 -12.94 10.86 24.97
CA ASN A 309 -11.97 10.28 24.03
C ASN A 309 -11.22 9.06 24.60
N PHE A 310 -11.01 9.01 25.92
CA PHE A 310 -10.41 7.86 26.59
C PHE A 310 -11.47 6.82 27.00
N MET A 311 -12.65 7.27 27.41
CA MET A 311 -13.68 6.42 28.02
C MET A 311 -14.58 5.72 26.99
N LEU A 312 -15.00 6.40 25.92
CA LEU A 312 -16.11 6.01 25.02
C LEU A 312 -15.64 5.57 23.63
N SER A 313 -16.51 4.90 22.86
CA SER A 313 -16.26 4.73 21.43
C SER A 313 -16.59 6.02 20.66
N HIS A 314 -15.52 6.68 20.21
CA HIS A 314 -15.52 7.81 19.26
C HIS A 314 -16.15 9.15 19.67
N ARG A 315 -15.29 10.16 19.84
CA ARG A 315 -15.50 11.49 19.22
C ARG A 315 -14.34 11.98 18.35
N ALA A 316 -13.17 11.31 18.34
CA ALA A 316 -11.94 11.83 17.73
C ALA A 316 -10.92 10.77 17.26
N GLY A 317 -11.35 9.77 16.47
CA GLY A 317 -10.49 9.12 15.46
C GLY A 317 -9.26 8.32 15.92
N SER A 318 -9.42 7.18 16.62
CA SER A 318 -8.47 6.02 16.56
C SER A 318 -8.63 4.93 17.64
N ALA A 319 -9.47 5.10 18.68
CA ALA A 319 -9.56 4.12 19.77
C ALA A 319 -10.99 3.65 20.10
N GLN A 320 -11.13 2.33 20.27
CA GLN A 320 -12.21 1.73 21.05
C GLN A 320 -11.98 2.10 22.52
N GLY A 321 -12.80 3.00 23.06
CA GLY A 321 -12.62 3.56 24.41
C GLY A 321 -12.43 2.50 25.50
N MET A 322 -11.68 2.85 26.55
CA MET A 322 -11.26 1.91 27.59
C MET A 322 -12.39 1.47 28.52
N CYS A 323 -13.50 2.21 28.59
CA CYS A 323 -14.50 2.11 29.66
C CYS A 323 -15.95 2.13 29.14
N ARG A 324 -16.17 1.54 27.96
CA ARG A 324 -17.44 1.62 27.24
C ARG A 324 -18.61 1.01 28.02
N LYS A 325 -18.38 -0.11 28.70
CA LYS A 325 -19.42 -0.79 29.48
C LYS A 325 -19.77 0.03 30.73
N ALA A 326 -18.77 0.52 31.47
CA ALA A 326 -18.99 1.37 32.64
C ALA A 326 -19.73 2.68 32.28
N CYS A 327 -19.45 3.27 31.12
CA CYS A 327 -20.12 4.47 30.61
C CYS A 327 -21.43 4.21 29.86
N SER A 328 -21.90 2.96 29.75
CA SER A 328 -23.13 2.60 28.98
C SER A 328 -23.10 3.04 27.51
N ASP A 329 -21.91 3.05 26.91
CA ASP A 329 -21.62 3.33 25.49
C ASP A 329 -21.98 2.15 24.56
N CYS A 330 -22.17 0.97 25.15
CA CYS A 330 -22.48 -0.28 24.47
C CYS A 330 -23.38 -1.18 25.33
N ASP A 331 -23.99 -2.19 24.70
CA ASP A 331 -24.85 -3.17 25.36
C ASP A 331 -24.12 -4.52 25.49
N VAL A 332 -24.29 -5.21 26.63
CA VAL A 332 -23.73 -6.55 26.84
C VAL A 332 -24.61 -7.57 26.11
N CYS A 333 -24.12 -8.05 24.96
CA CYS A 333 -24.85 -8.96 24.10
C CYS A 333 -24.92 -10.39 24.65
N SER A 334 -26.03 -11.07 24.40
CA SER A 334 -26.17 -12.49 24.69
C SER A 334 -25.36 -13.35 23.71
N GLN A 335 -25.03 -14.58 24.08
CA GLN A 335 -24.30 -15.50 23.19
C GLN A 335 -25.11 -15.74 21.90
N GLY A 336 -24.51 -15.43 20.75
CA GLY A 336 -25.16 -15.55 19.44
C GLY A 336 -26.07 -14.37 19.05
N ASP A 337 -26.19 -13.33 19.88
CA ASP A 337 -26.96 -12.12 19.55
C ASP A 337 -26.17 -11.22 18.58
N THR A 338 -26.28 -11.57 17.30
CA THR A 338 -25.66 -10.82 16.20
C THR A 338 -26.25 -9.42 16.03
N ALA A 339 -27.51 -9.18 16.44
CA ALA A 339 -28.15 -7.88 16.30
C ALA A 339 -27.57 -6.87 17.30
N CYS A 340 -27.44 -7.25 18.57
CA CYS A 340 -26.74 -6.46 19.58
C CYS A 340 -25.28 -6.20 19.19
N PHE A 341 -24.56 -7.23 18.74
CA PHE A 341 -23.16 -7.13 18.35
C PHE A 341 -22.95 -6.14 17.19
N LYS A 342 -23.80 -6.21 16.15
CA LYS A 342 -23.80 -5.27 15.02
C LYS A 342 -24.14 -3.84 15.48
N SER A 343 -25.11 -3.67 16.37
CA SER A 343 -25.46 -2.37 16.97
C SER A 343 -24.27 -1.74 17.72
N ASN A 344 -23.53 -2.53 18.50
CA ASN A 344 -22.31 -2.08 19.19
C ASN A 344 -21.22 -1.60 18.23
N ARG A 345 -21.00 -2.30 17.11
CA ARG A 345 -20.05 -1.88 16.06
C ARG A 345 -20.49 -0.58 15.38
N GLN A 346 -21.76 -0.49 15.01
CA GLN A 346 -22.32 0.68 14.32
C GLN A 346 -22.30 1.94 15.20
N ARG A 347 -22.67 1.85 16.49
CA ARG A 347 -22.55 2.97 17.44
C ARG A 347 -21.11 3.47 17.57
N ALA A 348 -20.14 2.56 17.57
CA ALA A 348 -18.72 2.86 17.63
C ALA A 348 -18.11 3.38 16.30
N GLY A 349 -18.90 3.49 15.23
CA GLY A 349 -18.44 3.96 13.91
C GLY A 349 -17.67 2.93 13.08
N TYR A 350 -17.74 1.64 13.44
CA TYR A 350 -17.08 0.55 12.70
C TYR A 350 -18.00 -0.08 11.67
N LEU A 351 -17.41 -0.57 10.57
CA LEU A 351 -18.10 -1.30 9.52
C LEU A 351 -18.67 -2.61 10.09
N ASP A 352 -19.93 -2.89 9.75
CA ASP A 352 -20.47 -4.24 9.89
C ASP A 352 -19.96 -5.09 8.72
N PHE A 353 -19.11 -6.07 9.00
CA PHE A 353 -18.48 -6.89 7.98
C PHE A 353 -19.46 -7.95 7.47
N ASP A 354 -19.58 -8.06 6.16
CA ASP A 354 -20.33 -9.10 5.47
C ASP A 354 -19.35 -10.16 4.92
N PRO A 355 -19.30 -11.37 5.50
CA PRO A 355 -18.42 -12.44 5.01
C PRO A 355 -18.67 -12.85 3.56
N THR A 356 -19.84 -12.54 2.98
CA THR A 356 -20.12 -12.82 1.56
C THR A 356 -19.35 -11.90 0.60
N GLU A 357 -18.65 -10.87 1.11
CA GLU A 357 -17.68 -10.09 0.34
C GLU A 357 -16.41 -10.88 -0.02
N LEU A 358 -16.10 -11.97 0.70
CA LEU A 358 -14.86 -12.75 0.55
C LEU A 358 -14.86 -13.70 -0.66
N LYS A 359 -15.34 -13.22 -1.81
CA LYS A 359 -15.55 -13.98 -3.05
C LYS A 359 -14.40 -14.95 -3.37
N GLY A 360 -14.61 -16.24 -3.17
CA GLY A 360 -13.64 -17.32 -3.44
C GLY A 360 -12.47 -17.40 -2.45
N LEU A 361 -12.60 -16.84 -1.25
CA LEU A 361 -11.70 -16.96 -0.09
C LEU A 361 -12.40 -17.65 1.10
N GLU A 362 -13.71 -17.92 1.02
CA GLU A 362 -14.56 -18.36 2.13
C GLU A 362 -14.23 -19.76 2.67
N LEU A 363 -13.41 -20.54 1.94
CA LEU A 363 -13.15 -21.96 2.18
C LEU A 363 -11.71 -22.27 2.67
N LEU A 364 -10.89 -21.25 2.95
CA LEU A 364 -9.48 -21.43 3.28
C LEU A 364 -9.19 -21.76 4.76
N ASP A 365 -10.23 -21.89 5.58
CA ASP A 365 -10.16 -22.24 7.01
C ASP A 365 -10.23 -23.77 7.26
N ALA A 366 -9.81 -24.57 6.28
CA ALA A 366 -9.85 -26.04 6.27
C ALA A 366 -8.46 -26.69 6.37
#